data_AF-A0A523IT12-F1
#
_entry.id   AF-A0A523IT12-F1
#
_cell.length_a   1.000
_cell.length_b   1.000
_cell.length_c   1.000
_cell.angle_alpha   90.00
_cell.angle_beta   90.00
_cell.angle_gamma   90.00
#
_symmetry.space_group_name_H-M   'P 1'
#
loop_
_entity.id
_entity.type
_entity.pdbx_description
1 polymer ?
#
loop_
_entity_poly.entity_id
_entity_poly.type
_entity_poly.pdbx_seq_one_letter_code
_entity_poly.pdbx_strand_id
1 'polypeptide(L)'
;MFHNRFFRTTLLGVLTIGIVVVSGIMIKAADHLDSPNSSESNLDVNDLYVFNQGNNVVFAMTVSPLAGSGAAFNPDGLYQFKLDKERDGIADAVIQVTFDGTGTGQTVQVRGPSAPSVTGPGSNKILSGSSISGRFDSNFTGNGMTVFAGPREDPFFVHLFGDASLTSVLNAAFTAALGTPVGDPNEQTFAFADPALDDLAGANVLAIVVEVPKSAVASALGITTSDTFYAWATTSVKD
;
A
#
# COMPACT_ATOMS: atom_id res chain seq x y z
N MET A 1 -82.57 -13.28 -20.74
CA MET A 1 -83.30 -13.35 -19.46
C MET A 1 -82.27 -13.33 -18.34
N PHE A 2 -82.48 -12.41 -17.39
CA PHE A 2 -81.66 -12.05 -16.23
C PHE A 2 -80.98 -13.22 -15.47
N HIS A 3 -79.74 -13.04 -14.99
CA HIS A 3 -79.49 -12.52 -13.64
C HIS A 3 -78.00 -12.25 -13.33
N ASN A 4 -77.84 -11.09 -12.71
CA ASN A 4 -76.66 -10.48 -12.11
C ASN A 4 -76.37 -11.13 -10.74
N ARG A 5 -75.10 -11.35 -10.35
CA ARG A 5 -74.62 -11.17 -8.96
C ARG A 5 -73.11 -10.93 -8.90
N PHE A 6 -72.80 -9.66 -8.65
CA PHE A 6 -71.60 -9.12 -8.02
C PHE A 6 -70.90 -10.05 -7.02
N PHE A 7 -69.58 -10.20 -7.18
CA PHE A 7 -68.66 -10.18 -6.05
C PHE A 7 -67.57 -9.15 -6.34
N ARG A 8 -67.60 -8.08 -5.55
CA ARG A 8 -66.53 -7.10 -5.44
C ARG A 8 -65.42 -7.72 -4.61
N THR A 9 -64.25 -7.90 -5.20
CA THR A 9 -62.99 -7.92 -4.45
C THR A 9 -62.15 -6.78 -5.01
N THR A 10 -62.19 -5.66 -4.31
CA THR A 10 -61.23 -4.56 -4.43
C THR A 10 -59.84 -5.13 -4.15
N LEU A 11 -59.06 -5.39 -5.20
CA LEU A 11 -57.63 -5.56 -5.07
C LEU A 11 -57.04 -4.16 -4.91
N LEU A 12 -56.79 -3.74 -3.67
CA LEU A 12 -55.88 -2.63 -3.40
C LEU A 12 -54.49 -3.10 -3.84
N GLY A 13 -54.16 -2.87 -5.12
CA GLY A 13 -52.80 -2.92 -5.59
C GLY A 13 -52.06 -1.74 -4.98
N VAL A 14 -51.33 -1.98 -3.88
CA VAL A 14 -50.38 -1.02 -3.35
C VAL A 14 -49.26 -0.90 -4.38
N LEU A 15 -49.31 0.15 -5.18
CA LEU A 15 -48.18 0.57 -6.01
C LEU A 15 -47.16 1.22 -5.07
N THR A 16 -46.31 0.41 -4.43
CA THR A 16 -45.07 0.91 -3.84
C THR A 16 -44.18 1.36 -4.99
N ILE A 17 -44.17 2.67 -5.26
CA ILE A 17 -43.07 3.32 -5.97
C ILE A 17 -41.86 3.17 -5.05
N GLY A 18 -41.08 2.11 -5.28
CA GLY A 18 -39.75 1.99 -4.72
C GLY A 18 -38.90 3.09 -5.35
N ILE A 19 -38.79 4.23 -4.68
CA ILE A 19 -37.70 5.15 -4.94
C ILE A 19 -36.44 4.41 -4.50
N VAL A 20 -35.78 3.77 -5.45
CA VAL A 20 -34.38 3.37 -5.25
C VAL A 20 -33.59 4.68 -5.30
N VAL A 21 -33.42 5.29 -4.13
CA VAL A 21 -32.33 6.26 -3.95
C VAL A 21 -31.07 5.43 -4.06
N VAL A 22 -30.47 5.41 -5.25
CA VAL A 22 -29.08 4.99 -5.42
C VAL A 22 -28.24 6.10 -4.78
N SER A 23 -28.19 6.10 -3.45
CA SER A 23 -27.17 6.84 -2.72
C SER A 23 -25.84 6.32 -3.22
N GLY A 24 -25.02 7.23 -3.75
CA GLY A 24 -23.76 6.93 -4.41
C GLY A 24 -22.96 5.90 -3.62
N ILE A 25 -22.85 4.71 -4.18
CA ILE A 25 -21.88 3.72 -3.74
C ILE A 25 -20.55 4.26 -4.25
N MET A 26 -19.89 5.09 -3.44
CA MET A 26 -18.49 5.41 -3.65
C MET A 26 -17.72 4.13 -3.33
N ILE A 27 -17.63 3.23 -4.29
CA ILE A 27 -16.68 2.12 -4.23
C ILE A 27 -15.33 2.75 -4.54
N LYS A 28 -14.71 3.34 -3.52
CA LYS A 28 -13.28 3.64 -3.52
C LYS A 28 -12.58 2.36 -3.09
N ALA A 29 -12.22 1.54 -4.06
CA ALA A 29 -11.33 0.40 -3.84
C ALA A 29 -9.98 0.76 -4.46
N ALA A 30 -9.24 1.57 -3.70
CA ALA A 30 -7.79 1.74 -3.72
C ALA A 30 -7.45 2.14 -2.28
N ASP A 31 -6.67 1.33 -1.57
CA ASP A 31 -6.28 1.58 -0.17
C ASP A 31 -5.42 2.84 0.01
N HIS A 32 -4.88 3.34 -1.11
CA HIS A 32 -4.15 4.60 -1.29
C HIS A 32 -4.95 5.90 -1.02
N LEU A 33 -6.08 5.85 -0.29
CA LEU A 33 -6.78 7.02 0.27
C LEU A 33 -7.72 6.59 1.41
N ASP A 34 -7.40 5.49 2.11
CA ASP A 34 -8.27 4.93 3.13
C ASP A 34 -8.04 5.54 4.51
N SER A 35 -7.04 6.42 4.69
CA SER A 35 -6.90 7.13 5.96
C SER A 35 -8.18 7.92 6.25
N PRO A 36 -8.94 7.58 7.32
CA PRO A 36 -10.19 8.27 7.66
C PRO A 36 -9.96 9.73 8.06
N ASN A 37 -8.69 10.12 8.21
CA ASN A 37 -8.25 11.41 8.68
C ASN A 37 -7.16 11.98 7.75
N SER A 38 -7.49 13.08 7.06
CA SER A 38 -6.56 13.79 6.19
C SER A 38 -5.39 14.45 6.93
N SER A 39 -5.37 14.47 8.26
CA SER A 39 -4.25 15.06 9.02
C SER A 39 -2.96 14.24 8.97
N GLU A 40 -3.05 12.93 8.75
CA GLU A 40 -1.90 12.01 8.71
C GLU A 40 -1.76 11.35 7.33
N SER A 41 -2.15 12.03 6.25
CA SER A 41 -2.05 11.47 4.89
C SER A 41 -0.62 11.07 4.51
N ASN A 42 0.39 11.67 5.14
CA ASN A 42 1.80 11.33 4.98
C ASN A 42 2.24 10.06 5.74
N LEU A 43 1.31 9.38 6.43
CA LEU A 43 1.45 8.00 6.90
C LEU A 43 0.64 7.02 6.05
N ASP A 44 -0.17 7.48 5.11
CA ASP A 44 -0.98 6.61 4.26
C ASP A 44 -0.06 5.86 3.29
N VAL A 45 -0.03 4.52 3.39
CA VAL A 45 0.84 3.68 2.55
C VAL A 45 0.18 3.54 1.19
N ASN A 46 0.98 3.77 0.16
CA ASN A 46 0.61 3.45 -1.21
C ASN A 46 1.00 1.99 -1.49
N ASP A 47 2.27 1.74 -1.79
CA ASP A 47 2.75 0.42 -2.21
C ASP A 47 4.00 -0.02 -1.45
N LEU A 48 4.25 -1.32 -1.53
CA LEU A 48 5.52 -1.95 -1.20
C LEU A 48 6.12 -2.62 -2.44
N TYR A 49 7.37 -2.30 -2.74
CA TYR A 49 8.18 -2.96 -3.77
C TYR A 49 9.37 -3.65 -3.11
N VAL A 50 9.61 -4.91 -3.47
CA VAL A 50 10.78 -5.67 -3.03
C VAL A 50 11.39 -6.41 -4.21
N PHE A 51 12.66 -6.16 -4.50
CA PHE A 51 13.34 -6.82 -5.62
C PHE A 51 14.83 -7.02 -5.38
N ASN A 52 15.39 -8.01 -6.07
CA ASN A 52 16.81 -8.31 -6.01
C ASN A 52 17.63 -7.29 -6.83
N GLN A 53 18.77 -6.87 -6.29
CA GLN A 53 19.79 -6.12 -7.02
C GLN A 53 21.14 -6.77 -6.70
N GLY A 54 21.66 -7.62 -7.59
CA GLY A 54 22.93 -8.34 -7.34
C GLY A 54 22.98 -9.05 -5.98
N ASN A 55 23.94 -8.63 -5.14
CA ASN A 55 24.15 -9.14 -3.77
C ASN A 55 23.30 -8.42 -2.71
N ASN A 56 22.44 -7.50 -3.14
CA ASN A 56 21.57 -6.67 -2.33
C ASN A 56 20.10 -6.98 -2.64
N VAL A 57 19.24 -6.51 -1.76
CA VAL A 57 17.78 -6.46 -1.93
C VAL A 57 17.34 -5.02 -1.73
N VAL A 58 16.45 -4.55 -2.58
CA VAL A 58 15.86 -3.21 -2.47
C VAL A 58 14.47 -3.35 -1.87
N PHE A 59 14.24 -2.59 -0.82
CA PHE A 59 12.93 -2.34 -0.25
C PHE A 59 12.51 -0.92 -0.58
N ALA A 60 11.36 -0.74 -1.21
CA ALA A 60 10.79 0.58 -1.46
C ALA A 60 9.34 0.64 -0.97
N MET A 61 9.00 1.74 -0.30
CA MET A 61 7.65 2.05 0.14
C MET A 61 7.27 3.42 -0.38
N THR A 62 6.09 3.54 -0.96
CA THR A 62 5.48 4.82 -1.32
C THR A 62 4.43 5.16 -0.27
N VAL A 63 4.33 6.43 0.09
CA VAL A 63 3.34 6.97 1.03
C VAL A 63 2.86 8.33 0.53
N SER A 64 1.81 8.88 1.15
CA SER A 64 1.26 10.18 0.77
C SER A 64 0.78 10.19 -0.68
N PRO A 65 -0.34 9.52 -0.99
CA PRO A 65 -0.94 9.53 -2.31
C PRO A 65 -1.18 10.96 -2.80
N LEU A 66 -0.88 11.23 -4.07
CA LEU A 66 -1.05 12.56 -4.70
C LEU A 66 -0.31 13.69 -3.94
N ALA A 67 0.92 13.42 -3.50
CA ALA A 67 1.78 14.37 -2.81
C ALA A 67 1.96 15.67 -3.61
N GLY A 68 1.58 16.79 -3.01
CA GLY A 68 1.75 18.11 -3.58
C GLY A 68 3.18 18.65 -3.49
N SER A 69 3.40 19.83 -4.08
CA SER A 69 4.65 20.57 -3.92
C SER A 69 4.95 20.84 -2.45
N GLY A 70 6.17 20.50 -2.01
CA GLY A 70 6.61 20.69 -0.63
C GLY A 70 6.15 19.59 0.33
N ALA A 71 5.59 18.48 -0.17
CA ALA A 71 5.29 17.31 0.63
C ALA A 71 6.54 16.82 1.39
N ALA A 72 6.32 16.40 2.63
CA ALA A 72 7.34 15.93 3.54
C ALA A 72 6.77 14.81 4.41
N PHE A 73 7.65 13.95 4.92
CA PHE A 73 7.24 12.84 5.76
C PHE A 73 6.72 13.33 7.11
N ASN A 74 5.96 12.47 7.79
CA ASN A 74 5.50 12.76 9.13
C ASN A 74 6.70 12.78 10.11
N PRO A 75 6.96 13.89 10.84
CA PRO A 75 8.06 13.93 11.79
C PRO A 75 7.87 12.97 12.98
N ASP A 76 6.63 12.61 13.28
CA ASP A 76 6.28 11.63 14.33
C ASP A 76 6.05 10.23 13.75
N GLY A 77 6.23 10.07 12.44
CA GLY A 77 6.08 8.81 11.74
C GLY A 77 7.18 7.79 12.02
N LEU A 78 6.77 6.53 12.13
CA LEU A 78 7.61 5.35 12.06
C LEU A 78 7.19 4.54 10.84
N TYR A 79 8.08 4.47 9.86
CA TYR A 79 7.90 3.72 8.62
C TYR A 79 8.73 2.44 8.72
N GLN A 80 8.11 1.28 8.49
CA GLN A 80 8.77 0.00 8.72
C GLN A 80 8.60 -0.93 7.53
N PHE A 81 9.72 -1.50 7.07
CA PHE A 81 9.71 -2.77 6.35
C PHE A 81 9.84 -3.88 7.39
N LYS A 82 8.89 -4.80 7.41
CA LYS A 82 8.84 -5.95 8.30
C LYS A 82 9.19 -7.21 7.53
N LEU A 83 10.01 -8.06 8.13
CA LEU A 83 10.56 -9.27 7.53
C LEU A 83 10.25 -10.47 8.43
N ASP A 84 9.82 -11.57 7.84
CA ASP A 84 9.37 -12.80 8.51
C ASP A 84 9.89 -14.01 7.71
N LYS A 85 10.57 -14.96 8.35
CA LYS A 85 11.11 -16.15 7.68
C LYS A 85 10.15 -17.35 7.70
N GLU A 86 9.14 -17.38 8.57
CA GLU A 86 8.24 -18.52 8.82
C GLU A 86 6.79 -18.30 8.39
N ARG A 87 6.43 -17.07 8.02
CA ARG A 87 5.10 -16.68 7.58
C ARG A 87 4.03 -16.81 8.67
N ASP A 88 4.39 -16.55 9.92
CA ASP A 88 3.45 -16.55 11.04
C ASP A 88 2.77 -15.19 11.26
N GLY A 89 3.18 -14.16 10.50
CA GLY A 89 2.66 -12.80 10.60
C GLY A 89 3.29 -11.99 11.74
N ILE A 90 4.37 -12.49 12.34
CA ILE A 90 5.18 -11.81 13.34
C ILE A 90 6.53 -11.48 12.71
N ALA A 91 6.94 -10.21 12.81
CA ALA A 91 8.21 -9.79 12.22
C ALA A 91 9.40 -10.33 13.06
N ASP A 92 10.32 -11.02 12.40
CA ASP A 92 11.61 -11.43 12.96
C ASP A 92 12.64 -10.31 12.87
N ALA A 93 12.55 -9.50 11.82
CA ALA A 93 13.42 -8.35 11.61
C ALA A 93 12.64 -7.18 11.05
N VAL A 94 13.11 -5.98 11.36
CA VAL A 94 12.56 -4.72 10.85
C VAL A 94 13.68 -3.82 10.33
N ILE A 95 13.36 -3.09 9.27
CA ILE A 95 14.10 -1.90 8.84
C ILE A 95 13.18 -0.71 9.11
N GLN A 96 13.64 0.22 9.94
CA GLN A 96 12.85 1.36 10.38
C GLN A 96 13.41 2.65 9.80
N VAL A 97 12.51 3.50 9.30
CA VAL A 97 12.83 4.85 8.83
C VAL A 97 12.05 5.86 9.64
N THR A 98 12.74 6.88 10.13
CA THR A 98 12.18 8.01 10.87
C THR A 98 12.72 9.33 10.32
N PHE A 99 12.01 10.42 10.55
CA PHE A 99 12.37 11.74 10.03
C PHE A 99 12.43 12.77 11.15
N ASP A 100 13.54 13.49 11.25
CA ASP A 100 13.70 14.60 12.18
C ASP A 100 13.62 15.94 11.43
N GLY A 101 12.94 16.92 12.02
CA GLY A 101 12.70 18.23 11.40
C GLY A 101 11.42 18.27 10.55
N THR A 102 11.24 19.35 9.79
CA THR A 102 10.01 19.61 9.05
C THR A 102 10.29 20.02 7.60
N GLY A 103 9.31 19.77 6.73
CA GLY A 103 9.38 20.13 5.31
C GLY A 103 10.60 19.51 4.63
N THR A 104 11.17 20.23 3.67
CA THR A 104 12.37 19.79 2.93
C THR A 104 13.66 19.84 3.75
N GLY A 105 13.59 20.31 5.00
CA GLY A 105 14.73 20.35 5.93
C GLY A 105 14.93 19.06 6.72
N GLN A 106 14.13 18.03 6.44
CA GLN A 106 14.15 16.77 7.18
C GLN A 106 15.50 16.03 7.07
N THR A 107 15.90 15.43 8.18
CA THR A 107 16.95 14.41 8.23
C THR A 107 16.31 13.05 8.29
N VAL A 108 16.69 12.18 7.35
CA VAL A 108 16.25 10.79 7.26
C VAL A 108 17.14 9.96 8.17
N GLN A 109 16.55 9.09 8.99
CA GLN A 109 17.27 8.13 9.84
C GLN A 109 16.80 6.72 9.54
N VAL A 110 17.74 5.79 9.32
CA VAL A 110 17.44 4.38 9.09
C VAL A 110 18.12 3.51 10.13
N ARG A 111 17.35 2.57 10.70
CA ARG A 111 17.80 1.55 11.67
C ARG A 111 17.45 0.16 11.15
N GLY A 112 18.28 -0.82 11.48
CA GLY A 112 18.14 -2.21 11.03
C GLY A 112 18.90 -2.52 9.73
N PRO A 113 18.67 -3.70 9.12
CA PRO A 113 17.73 -4.75 9.57
C PRO A 113 18.15 -5.35 10.92
N SER A 114 17.23 -5.41 11.87
CA SER A 114 17.45 -5.98 13.20
C SER A 114 16.16 -6.54 13.79
N ALA A 115 16.27 -7.45 14.75
CA ALA A 115 15.11 -7.94 15.50
C ALA A 115 14.35 -6.78 16.17
N PRO A 116 13.00 -6.76 16.10
CA PRO A 116 12.20 -5.71 16.72
C PRO A 116 12.34 -5.74 18.25
N SER A 117 12.25 -4.57 18.88
CA SER A 117 12.36 -4.45 20.34
C SER A 117 11.13 -4.97 21.09
N VAL A 118 10.01 -5.12 20.38
CA VAL A 118 8.74 -5.68 20.85
C VAL A 118 8.12 -6.46 19.69
N THR A 119 7.65 -7.68 19.94
CA THR A 119 6.95 -8.51 18.95
C THR A 119 5.42 -8.41 19.12
N GLY A 120 4.67 -8.56 18.02
CA GLY A 120 3.21 -8.58 18.01
C GLY A 120 2.54 -7.29 17.51
N PRO A 121 1.18 -7.24 17.55
CA PRO A 121 0.39 -6.10 17.11
C PRO A 121 0.73 -4.83 17.92
N GLY A 122 0.93 -3.70 17.23
CA GLY A 122 1.28 -2.43 17.89
C GLY A 122 2.77 -2.26 18.22
N SER A 123 3.67 -3.03 17.60
CA SER A 123 5.11 -2.80 17.68
C SER A 123 5.53 -1.53 16.91
N ASN A 124 5.31 -0.38 17.54
CA ASN A 124 5.60 0.96 17.00
C ASN A 124 6.80 1.62 17.69
N LYS A 125 7.61 0.79 18.36
CA LYS A 125 8.79 1.25 19.10
C LYS A 125 10.02 1.30 18.21
N ILE A 126 10.74 2.40 18.27
CA ILE A 126 12.01 2.58 17.59
C ILE A 126 13.05 1.60 18.14
N LEU A 127 13.83 0.99 17.23
CA LEU A 127 14.97 0.14 17.55
C LEU A 127 16.00 0.92 18.39
N SER A 128 16.49 0.30 19.45
CA SER A 128 17.64 0.80 20.19
C SER A 128 18.91 0.72 19.33
N GLY A 129 19.81 1.69 19.46
CA GLY A 129 21.11 1.69 18.79
C GLY A 129 21.27 2.80 17.75
N SER A 130 22.36 2.71 16.99
CA SER A 130 22.74 3.73 16.00
C SER A 130 21.88 3.64 14.74
N SER A 131 21.48 4.80 14.21
CA SER A 131 20.96 4.94 12.85
C SER A 131 22.05 5.38 11.89
N ILE A 132 21.86 5.09 10.61
CA ILE A 132 22.50 5.87 9.55
C ILE A 132 21.59 7.06 9.25
N SER A 133 22.19 8.20 8.89
CA SER A 133 21.42 9.42 8.65
C SER A 133 21.86 10.10 7.36
N GLY A 134 20.91 10.76 6.71
CA GLY A 134 21.14 11.53 5.50
C GLY A 134 20.10 12.62 5.31
N ARG A 135 20.28 13.42 4.28
CA ARG A 135 19.37 14.55 3.98
C ARG A 135 18.16 14.05 3.20
N PHE A 136 17.00 14.63 3.50
CA PHE A 136 15.80 14.50 2.67
C PHE A 136 16.08 14.82 1.18
N ASP A 137 15.43 14.06 0.31
CA ASP A 137 15.55 14.13 -1.16
C ASP A 137 17.01 14.09 -1.63
N SER A 138 17.81 13.19 -1.04
CA SER A 138 19.20 12.96 -1.42
C SER A 138 19.58 11.51 -1.13
N ASN A 139 20.43 10.93 -1.98
CA ASN A 139 21.00 9.61 -1.74
C ASN A 139 22.07 9.70 -0.64
N PHE A 140 22.09 8.73 0.26
CA PHE A 140 23.15 8.58 1.25
C PHE A 140 23.43 7.10 1.53
N THR A 141 24.60 6.83 2.09
CA THR A 141 25.08 5.47 2.34
C THR A 141 25.60 5.32 3.76
N GLY A 142 25.40 4.15 4.36
CA GLY A 142 25.96 3.82 5.67
C GLY A 142 25.68 2.36 6.04
N ASN A 143 26.56 1.73 6.82
CA ASN A 143 26.43 0.33 7.22
C ASN A 143 26.17 -0.65 6.04
N GLY A 144 26.73 -0.34 4.86
CA GLY A 144 26.52 -1.13 3.64
C GLY A 144 25.17 -0.91 2.94
N MET A 145 24.29 -0.05 3.48
CA MET A 145 23.02 0.33 2.87
C MET A 145 23.16 1.58 2.01
N THR A 146 22.33 1.68 0.97
CA THR A 146 22.08 2.90 0.20
C THR A 146 20.62 3.30 0.42
N VAL A 147 20.38 4.57 0.73
CA VAL A 147 19.06 5.07 1.10
C VAL A 147 18.71 6.31 0.31
N PHE A 148 17.44 6.39 -0.07
CA PHE A 148 16.79 7.58 -0.56
C PHE A 148 15.46 7.78 0.17
N ALA A 149 15.11 9.00 0.54
CA ALA A 149 13.74 9.32 0.94
C ALA A 149 13.34 10.75 0.51
N GLY A 150 12.26 10.88 -0.24
CA GLY A 150 11.78 12.15 -0.78
C GLY A 150 10.72 12.00 -1.87
N PRO A 151 10.29 13.10 -2.49
CA PRO A 151 9.23 13.09 -3.50
C PRO A 151 9.67 12.36 -4.77
N ARG A 152 8.82 11.50 -5.33
CA ARG A 152 9.01 10.85 -6.63
C ARG A 152 7.66 10.74 -7.34
N GLU A 153 7.69 10.66 -8.66
CA GLU A 153 6.51 10.22 -9.40
C GLU A 153 6.11 8.82 -8.92
N ASP A 154 4.80 8.56 -8.83
CA ASP A 154 4.31 7.25 -8.41
C ASP A 154 4.75 6.18 -9.42
N PRO A 155 5.51 5.15 -9.03
CA PRO A 155 5.87 4.07 -9.93
C PRO A 155 4.68 3.15 -10.25
N PHE A 156 3.55 3.30 -9.54
CA PHE A 156 2.32 2.58 -9.85
C PHE A 156 1.65 3.14 -11.11
N PHE A 157 1.63 2.35 -12.17
CA PHE A 157 0.95 2.68 -13.42
C PHE A 157 -0.47 2.09 -13.40
N VAL A 158 -1.48 2.93 -13.60
CA VAL A 158 -2.87 2.46 -13.68
C VAL A 158 -3.69 3.24 -14.71
N HIS A 159 -4.52 2.50 -15.45
CA HIS A 159 -5.53 3.06 -16.36
C HIS A 159 -6.92 2.79 -15.75
N LEU A 160 -7.30 3.60 -14.75
CA LEU A 160 -8.57 3.50 -14.00
C LEU A 160 -9.80 3.83 -14.84
N PHE A 161 -9.71 4.79 -15.76
CA PHE A 161 -10.89 5.37 -16.41
C PHE A 161 -11.10 4.96 -17.88
N GLY A 162 -10.33 3.98 -18.39
CA GLY A 162 -10.40 3.60 -19.80
C GLY A 162 -10.19 2.13 -20.20
N ASP A 163 -10.07 1.15 -19.29
CA ASP A 163 -9.85 -0.25 -19.73
C ASP A 163 -10.40 -1.34 -18.78
N ALA A 164 -10.75 -2.48 -19.39
CA ALA A 164 -11.08 -3.77 -18.77
C ALA A 164 -9.89 -4.40 -18.03
N SER A 165 -8.69 -3.82 -18.09
CA SER A 165 -7.47 -4.34 -17.45
C SER A 165 -7.51 -4.28 -15.91
N LEU A 166 -8.08 -3.23 -15.31
CA LEU A 166 -8.30 -3.22 -13.84
C LEU A 166 -9.31 -4.30 -13.44
N THR A 167 -10.41 -4.41 -14.19
CA THR A 167 -11.42 -5.47 -14.01
C THR A 167 -10.79 -6.85 -14.14
N SER A 168 -9.92 -7.08 -15.14
CA SER A 168 -9.17 -8.32 -15.37
C SER A 168 -8.26 -8.69 -14.19
N VAL A 169 -7.45 -7.75 -13.71
CA VAL A 169 -6.52 -7.96 -12.59
C VAL A 169 -7.29 -8.26 -11.30
N LEU A 170 -8.35 -7.49 -11.00
CA LEU A 170 -9.20 -7.72 -9.83
C LEU A 170 -9.94 -9.06 -9.93
N ASN A 171 -10.47 -9.40 -11.11
CA ASN A 171 -11.12 -10.68 -11.36
C ASN A 171 -10.17 -11.85 -11.14
N ALA A 172 -8.93 -11.78 -11.64
CA ALA A 172 -7.93 -12.81 -11.44
C ALA A 172 -7.55 -12.97 -9.96
N ALA A 173 -7.29 -11.87 -9.26
CA ALA A 173 -6.94 -11.88 -7.84
C ALA A 173 -8.09 -12.44 -6.97
N PHE A 174 -9.32 -11.98 -7.19
CA PHE A 174 -10.48 -12.48 -6.45
C PHE A 174 -10.89 -13.89 -6.84
N THR A 175 -10.71 -14.30 -8.10
CA THR A 175 -10.91 -15.70 -8.52
C THR A 175 -9.95 -16.63 -7.80
N ALA A 176 -8.67 -16.25 -7.69
CA ALA A 176 -7.67 -17.03 -6.95
C ALA A 176 -8.01 -17.12 -5.45
N ALA A 177 -8.50 -16.02 -4.85
CA ALA A 177 -8.86 -15.98 -3.44
C ALA A 177 -10.16 -16.76 -3.13
N LEU A 178 -11.17 -16.67 -4.01
CA LEU A 178 -12.50 -17.24 -3.78
C LEU A 178 -12.66 -18.65 -4.36
N GLY A 179 -11.74 -19.09 -5.22
CA GLY A 179 -11.81 -20.38 -5.90
C GLY A 179 -12.91 -20.49 -6.97
N THR A 180 -13.58 -19.38 -7.27
CA THR A 180 -14.62 -19.29 -8.30
C THR A 180 -14.40 -18.06 -9.16
N PRO A 181 -14.60 -18.12 -10.49
CA PRO A 181 -14.46 -16.96 -11.36
C PRO A 181 -15.31 -15.78 -10.87
N VAL A 182 -14.66 -14.62 -10.72
CA VAL A 182 -15.31 -13.33 -10.51
C VAL A 182 -15.19 -12.54 -11.81
N GLY A 183 -16.30 -11.95 -12.28
CA GLY A 183 -16.37 -11.17 -13.52
C GLY A 183 -16.53 -11.97 -14.83
N ASP A 184 -16.55 -11.27 -15.97
CA ASP A 184 -16.70 -11.90 -17.29
C ASP A 184 -15.38 -12.56 -17.74
N PRO A 185 -15.36 -13.87 -18.05
CA PRO A 185 -14.14 -14.56 -18.48
C PRO A 185 -13.54 -14.02 -19.80
N ASN A 186 -14.28 -13.23 -20.57
CA ASN A 186 -13.81 -12.64 -21.83
C ASN A 186 -13.15 -11.26 -21.64
N GLU A 187 -13.18 -10.68 -20.44
CA GLU A 187 -12.56 -9.39 -20.12
C GLU A 187 -11.14 -9.53 -19.55
N GLN A 188 -10.53 -10.73 -19.63
CA GLN A 188 -9.16 -10.94 -19.15
C GLN A 188 -8.13 -10.44 -20.14
N THR A 189 -7.88 -9.13 -20.14
CA THR A 189 -6.72 -8.55 -20.79
C THR A 189 -5.69 -8.14 -19.73
N PHE A 190 -4.51 -8.76 -19.78
CA PHE A 190 -3.31 -8.35 -19.00
C PHE A 190 -2.48 -7.29 -19.73
N ALA A 191 -2.95 -6.84 -20.90
CA ALA A 191 -2.31 -5.79 -21.68
C ALA A 191 -3.15 -4.52 -21.52
N PHE A 192 -2.51 -3.41 -21.15
CA PHE A 192 -3.15 -2.12 -21.26
C PHE A 192 -3.53 -1.90 -22.74
N ALA A 193 -4.77 -1.51 -23.00
CA ALA A 193 -5.18 -1.09 -24.33
C ALA A 193 -4.25 0.05 -24.82
N ASP A 194 -3.78 -0.02 -26.07
CA ASP A 194 -2.95 1.03 -26.69
C ASP A 194 -3.86 2.14 -27.28
N PRO A 195 -3.68 3.42 -26.91
CA PRO A 195 -2.69 3.94 -25.98
C PRO A 195 -3.08 3.73 -24.52
N ALA A 196 -2.13 3.20 -23.74
CA ALA A 196 -2.29 3.07 -22.30
C ALA A 196 -2.13 4.45 -21.67
N LEU A 197 -3.13 4.91 -20.92
CA LEU A 197 -3.03 6.14 -20.15
C LEU A 197 -2.69 5.80 -18.70
N ASP A 198 -1.75 6.54 -18.13
CA ASP A 198 -1.49 6.53 -16.70
C ASP A 198 -2.32 7.63 -16.05
N ASP A 199 -3.41 7.23 -15.38
CA ASP A 199 -4.33 8.15 -14.71
C ASP A 199 -3.70 8.81 -13.47
N LEU A 200 -2.54 8.32 -13.02
CA LEU A 200 -1.74 8.93 -11.95
C LEU A 200 -0.51 9.67 -12.49
N ALA A 201 -0.35 9.77 -13.81
CA ALA A 201 0.79 10.47 -14.41
C ALA A 201 0.94 11.90 -13.87
N GLY A 202 2.16 12.22 -13.44
CA GLY A 202 2.50 13.54 -12.89
C GLY A 202 2.03 13.76 -11.45
N ALA A 203 1.37 12.79 -10.82
CA ALA A 203 1.19 12.78 -9.38
C ALA A 203 2.48 12.30 -8.69
N ASN A 204 2.92 13.03 -7.67
CA ASN A 204 4.01 12.56 -6.84
C ASN A 204 3.46 11.73 -5.66
N VAL A 205 4.35 10.93 -5.11
CA VAL A 205 4.27 10.30 -3.79
C VAL A 205 5.52 10.68 -3.00
N LEU A 206 5.55 10.32 -1.72
CA LEU A 206 6.78 10.27 -0.94
C LEU A 206 7.33 8.85 -0.98
N ALA A 207 8.52 8.68 -1.55
CA ALA A 207 9.17 7.38 -1.66
C ALA A 207 10.25 7.22 -0.58
N ILE A 208 10.29 6.07 0.06
CA ILE A 208 11.38 5.59 0.91
C ILE A 208 11.99 4.38 0.21
N VAL A 209 13.27 4.45 -0.11
CA VAL A 209 14.00 3.36 -0.78
C VAL A 209 15.23 3.02 0.05
N VAL A 210 15.38 1.74 0.41
CA VAL A 210 16.51 1.20 1.16
C VAL A 210 17.04 -0.02 0.41
N GLU A 211 18.23 0.11 -0.15
CA GLU A 211 19.00 -1.01 -0.67
C GLU A 211 19.88 -1.58 0.45
N VAL A 212 19.73 -2.88 0.72
CA VAL A 212 20.37 -3.57 1.84
C VAL A 212 21.15 -4.79 1.35
N PRO A 213 22.35 -5.08 1.87
CA PRO A 213 23.05 -6.33 1.58
C PRO A 213 22.21 -7.54 1.97
N LYS A 214 22.13 -8.55 1.09
CA LYS A 214 21.44 -9.81 1.39
C LYS A 214 22.00 -10.50 2.63
N SER A 215 23.31 -10.36 2.86
CA SER A 215 23.97 -10.89 4.05
C SER A 215 23.48 -10.24 5.35
N ALA A 216 23.16 -8.95 5.33
CA ALA A 216 22.61 -8.25 6.50
C ALA A 216 21.18 -8.72 6.80
N VAL A 217 20.34 -8.86 5.78
CA VAL A 217 18.99 -9.42 5.90
C VAL A 217 19.04 -10.87 6.41
N ALA A 218 19.87 -11.70 5.79
CA ALA A 218 20.04 -13.10 6.17
C ALA A 218 20.52 -13.23 7.62
N SER A 219 21.47 -12.40 8.05
CA SER A 219 21.96 -12.38 9.44
C SER A 219 20.88 -11.95 10.42
N ALA A 220 20.09 -10.92 10.09
CA ALA A 220 19.02 -10.42 10.95
C ALA A 220 17.88 -11.44 11.14
N LEU A 221 17.60 -12.22 10.09
CA LEU A 221 16.60 -13.29 10.12
C LEU A 221 17.15 -14.63 10.65
N GLY A 222 18.47 -14.80 10.73
CA GLY A 222 19.05 -16.10 11.07
C GLY A 222 18.87 -17.15 9.97
N ILE A 223 18.88 -16.71 8.71
CA ILE A 223 18.77 -17.54 7.50
C ILE A 223 20.04 -17.39 6.63
N THR A 224 20.08 -18.07 5.48
CA THR A 224 21.13 -17.90 4.47
C THR A 224 20.68 -16.93 3.36
N THR A 225 21.63 -16.41 2.57
CA THR A 225 21.33 -15.47 1.46
C THR A 225 20.54 -16.08 0.30
N SER A 226 20.36 -17.41 0.30
CA SER A 226 19.58 -18.16 -0.68
C SER A 226 18.16 -18.50 -0.19
N ASP A 227 17.87 -18.28 1.09
CA ASP A 227 16.57 -18.61 1.66
C ASP A 227 15.53 -17.54 1.29
N THR A 228 14.27 -17.99 1.18
CA THR A 228 13.13 -17.09 0.95
C THR A 228 12.63 -16.57 2.29
N PHE A 229 12.17 -15.32 2.29
CA PHE A 229 11.50 -14.68 3.41
C PHE A 229 10.30 -13.89 2.89
N TYR A 230 9.43 -13.47 3.79
CA TYR A 230 8.24 -12.67 3.51
C TYR A 230 8.45 -11.26 4.02
N ALA A 231 7.83 -10.28 3.36
CA ALA A 231 7.94 -8.90 3.77
C ALA A 231 6.61 -8.15 3.60
N TRP A 232 6.37 -7.18 4.48
CA TRP A 232 5.28 -6.21 4.38
C TRP A 232 5.71 -4.85 4.91
N ALA A 233 4.90 -3.83 4.65
CA ALA A 233 5.12 -2.46 5.09
C ALA A 233 4.11 -2.06 6.16
N THR A 234 4.53 -1.23 7.10
CA THR A 234 3.61 -0.55 8.04
C THR A 234 4.08 0.87 8.31
N THR A 235 3.13 1.77 8.51
CA THR A 235 3.34 3.10 9.06
C THR A 235 2.60 3.25 10.38
N SER A 236 3.16 4.04 11.29
CA SER A 236 2.51 4.37 12.55
C SER A 236 3.05 5.71 13.06
N VAL A 237 2.43 6.24 14.10
CA VAL A 237 3.10 7.22 14.97
C VAL A 237 4.07 6.45 15.87
N LYS A 238 5.26 7.01 16.11
CA LYS A 238 6.27 6.45 17.01
C LYS A 238 5.83 6.61 18.48
N ASP A 239 6.06 5.57 19.29
CA ASP A 239 5.76 5.56 20.73
C ASP A 239 6.70 6.44 21.58
#